data_AF-O93801-F1
#
_entry.id   AF-O93801-F1
#
_cell.length_a   1.000
_cell.length_b   1.000
_cell.length_c   1.000
_cell.angle_alpha   90.00
_cell.angle_beta   90.00
_cell.angle_gamma   90.00
#
_symmetry.space_group_name_H-M   'P 1'
#
loop_
_entity.id
_entity.type
_entity.pdbx_description
1 polymer ?
#
loop_
_entity_poly.entity_id
_entity_poly.type
_entity_poly.pdbx_seq_one_letter_code
_entity_poly.pdbx_strand_id
1 'polypeptide(L)'
;MQQPIIGVGHSMGGCQIATLSVTSRRMFSTMILLDPAIGPPDMGLATLDLGQLTLRRRTQWPTREDAEKALRTSFSTWDSQVLNLLIKHSIHSDKQSIEMEDGPVSLVTGRYQELVNYIKPSFIRSGKVNGQELIHQTGPVDMYHMLGLVTCSALYLCGGESTLSVPRVRDLWLNRTAKLSYSKEPGETRKVDERIVPDTGHFLPMEEPKKCADIIADWIEKDKCIAWNCCVGKRGKTWCELSNASKEMSAEAWMKYLQSKL
;
A
#
# COMPACT_ATOMS: atom_id res chain seq x y z
N MET A 1 -2.59 -2.92 20.42
CA MET A 1 -1.35 -2.31 19.90
C MET A 1 -1.26 -0.87 20.39
N GLN A 2 -0.06 -0.36 20.70
CA GLN A 2 0.13 1.02 21.17
C GLN A 2 0.18 1.98 19.98
N GLN A 3 -0.58 3.07 20.03
CA GLN A 3 -0.56 4.14 19.03
C GLN A 3 0.61 5.11 19.32
N PRO A 4 1.17 5.78 18.30
CA PRO A 4 0.74 5.78 16.90
C PRO A 4 1.26 4.58 16.09
N ILE A 5 0.43 4.04 15.21
CA ILE A 5 0.83 3.11 14.15
C ILE A 5 0.67 3.83 12.83
N ILE A 6 1.73 3.83 12.01
CA ILE A 6 1.76 4.51 10.72
C ILE A 6 1.78 3.45 9.63
N GLY A 7 0.81 3.51 8.71
CA GLY A 7 0.77 2.62 7.55
C GLY A 7 1.58 3.23 6.41
N VAL A 8 2.63 2.55 5.94
CA VAL A 8 3.38 2.97 4.75
C VAL A 8 3.36 1.84 3.73
N GLY A 9 2.97 2.12 2.50
CA GLY A 9 2.92 1.10 1.46
C GLY A 9 3.14 1.67 0.07
N HIS A 10 3.97 0.99 -0.72
CA HIS A 10 4.21 1.28 -2.13
C HIS A 10 3.41 0.37 -3.05
N SER A 11 2.91 0.90 -4.17
CA SER A 11 2.27 0.10 -5.22
C SER A 11 1.15 -0.81 -4.67
N MET A 12 1.21 -2.13 -4.90
CA MET A 12 0.28 -3.11 -4.34
C MET A 12 0.28 -3.10 -2.80
N GLY A 13 1.44 -2.87 -2.16
CA GLY A 13 1.54 -2.70 -0.72
C GLY A 13 0.77 -1.46 -0.24
N GLY A 14 0.75 -0.38 -1.03
CA GLY A 14 -0.09 0.80 -0.76
C GLY A 14 -1.58 0.47 -0.79
N CYS A 15 -2.02 -0.31 -1.79
CA CYS A 15 -3.39 -0.85 -1.83
C CYS A 15 -3.70 -1.70 -0.60
N GLN A 16 -2.80 -2.59 -0.19
CA GLN A 16 -3.01 -3.47 0.96
C GLN A 16 -3.08 -2.69 2.28
N ILE A 17 -2.24 -1.67 2.47
CA ILE A 17 -2.29 -0.77 3.63
C ILE A 17 -3.62 -0.01 3.67
N ALA A 18 -4.06 0.52 2.52
CA ALA A 18 -5.36 1.18 2.41
C ALA A 18 -6.52 0.21 2.72
N THR A 19 -6.48 -1.01 2.20
CA THR A 19 -7.48 -2.06 2.49
C THR A 19 -7.51 -2.40 3.99
N LEU A 20 -6.35 -2.57 4.61
CA LEU A 20 -6.28 -2.83 6.04
C LEU A 20 -6.84 -1.67 6.87
N SER A 21 -6.66 -0.42 6.42
CA SER A 21 -7.22 0.77 7.10
C SER A 21 -8.75 0.77 7.15
N VAL A 22 -9.42 0.17 6.15
CA VAL A 22 -10.89 0.09 6.09
C VAL A 22 -11.44 -1.17 6.75
N THR A 23 -10.70 -2.29 6.69
CA THR A 23 -11.08 -3.54 7.37
C THR A 23 -10.90 -3.43 8.88
N SER A 24 -9.80 -2.82 9.33
CA SER A 24 -9.51 -2.56 10.75
C SER A 24 -9.53 -1.07 11.01
N ARG A 25 -10.74 -0.51 11.19
CA ARG A 25 -10.92 0.92 11.44
C ARG A 25 -10.03 1.38 12.59
N ARG A 26 -9.37 2.53 12.41
CA ARG A 26 -8.45 3.15 13.40
C ARG A 26 -7.22 2.33 13.77
N MET A 27 -6.85 1.33 12.96
CA MET A 27 -5.55 0.68 13.10
C MET A 27 -4.41 1.70 12.92
N PHE A 28 -4.49 2.54 11.89
CA PHE A 28 -3.49 3.56 11.59
C PHE A 28 -3.88 4.93 12.15
N SER A 29 -2.91 5.63 12.73
CA SER A 29 -3.03 7.05 13.09
C SER A 29 -2.90 7.96 11.86
N THR A 30 -2.11 7.54 10.88
CA THR A 30 -2.01 8.12 9.53
C THR A 30 -1.50 7.03 8.58
N MET A 31 -1.77 7.19 7.29
CA MET A 31 -1.15 6.37 6.24
C MET A 31 -0.47 7.22 5.16
N ILE A 32 0.59 6.64 4.61
CA ILE A 32 1.39 7.17 3.52
C ILE A 32 1.37 6.13 2.41
N LEU A 33 0.77 6.51 1.28
CA LEU A 33 0.57 5.66 0.13
C LEU A 33 1.52 6.14 -0.98
N LEU A 34 2.55 5.35 -1.25
CA LEU A 34 3.59 5.66 -2.25
C LEU A 34 3.13 5.08 -3.59
N ASP A 35 2.64 5.93 -4.48
CA ASP A 35 2.16 5.58 -5.82
C ASP A 35 1.28 4.30 -5.81
N PRO A 36 0.21 4.28 -4.99
CA PRO A 36 -0.52 3.06 -4.68
C PRO A 36 -1.22 2.49 -5.92
N ALA A 37 -1.26 1.16 -6.03
CA ALA A 37 -2.01 0.47 -7.06
C ALA A 37 -3.50 0.44 -6.71
N ILE A 38 -4.17 1.59 -6.82
CA ILE A 38 -5.61 1.77 -6.58
C ILE A 38 -6.17 2.52 -7.79
N GLY A 39 -7.22 2.03 -8.42
CA GLY A 39 -7.71 2.68 -9.64
C GLY A 39 -9.15 2.33 -9.96
N PRO A 40 -9.83 3.17 -10.76
CA PRO A 40 -11.14 2.84 -11.29
C PRO A 40 -11.07 1.57 -12.19
N PRO A 41 -12.22 0.94 -12.51
CA PRO A 41 -12.27 -0.29 -13.30
C PRO A 41 -11.52 -0.23 -14.65
N ASP A 42 -11.46 0.93 -15.31
CA ASP A 42 -10.71 1.15 -16.55
C ASP A 42 -9.17 1.13 -16.37
N MET A 43 -8.69 1.21 -15.13
CA MET A 43 -7.28 1.05 -14.74
C MET A 43 -7.04 -0.18 -13.84
N GLY A 44 -7.92 -1.18 -13.89
CA GLY A 44 -7.75 -2.43 -13.16
C GLY A 44 -6.54 -3.24 -13.64
N LEU A 45 -6.11 -4.25 -12.87
CA LEU A 45 -4.95 -5.09 -13.24
C LEU A 45 -5.11 -5.84 -14.57
N ALA A 46 -6.34 -6.04 -15.02
CA ALA A 46 -6.62 -6.61 -16.34
C ALA A 46 -6.22 -5.67 -17.48
N THR A 47 -6.21 -4.34 -17.27
CA THR A 47 -5.87 -3.37 -18.31
C THR A 47 -4.38 -3.00 -18.33
N LEU A 48 -3.64 -3.25 -17.24
CA LEU A 48 -2.21 -2.95 -17.13
C LEU A 48 -1.28 -4.02 -17.73
N ASP A 49 -1.80 -5.18 -18.16
CA ASP A 49 -1.03 -6.28 -18.76
C ASP A 49 0.19 -6.78 -17.94
N LEU A 50 0.25 -6.48 -16.64
CA LEU A 50 1.39 -6.84 -15.77
C LEU A 50 1.66 -8.35 -15.74
N GLY A 51 0.61 -9.17 -15.88
CA GLY A 51 0.75 -10.62 -15.98
C GLY A 51 1.53 -11.05 -17.24
N GLN A 52 1.26 -10.45 -18.39
CA GLN A 52 1.98 -10.73 -19.64
C GLN A 52 3.44 -10.30 -19.55
N LEU A 53 3.69 -9.12 -18.98
CA LEU A 53 5.05 -8.62 -18.74
C LEU A 53 5.84 -9.56 -17.82
N THR A 54 5.22 -10.03 -16.75
CA THR A 54 5.82 -11.00 -15.81
C THR A 54 6.18 -12.32 -16.50
N LEU A 55 5.29 -12.83 -17.36
CA LEU A 55 5.51 -14.09 -18.08
C LEU A 55 6.69 -14.00 -19.07
N ARG A 56 6.86 -12.84 -19.70
CA ARG A 56 7.95 -12.58 -20.67
C ARG A 56 9.27 -12.19 -20.03
N ARG A 57 9.25 -11.75 -18.76
CA ARG A 57 10.43 -11.27 -18.07
C ARG A 57 11.44 -12.40 -17.84
N ARG A 58 12.70 -12.14 -18.18
CA ARG A 58 13.83 -13.02 -17.88
C ARG A 58 14.05 -13.07 -16.36
N THR A 59 14.20 -14.27 -15.82
CA THR A 59 14.47 -14.48 -14.38
C THR A 59 15.69 -15.33 -14.08
N GLN A 60 16.45 -15.72 -15.12
CA GLN A 60 17.63 -16.58 -15.01
C GLN A 60 18.75 -16.06 -15.90
N TRP A 61 19.99 -16.18 -15.43
CA TRP A 61 21.20 -15.77 -16.15
C TRP A 61 22.32 -16.81 -15.98
N PRO A 62 23.23 -16.93 -16.96
CA PRO A 62 24.35 -17.87 -16.90
C PRO A 62 25.30 -17.61 -15.72
N THR A 63 25.53 -16.34 -15.37
CA THR A 63 26.41 -15.94 -14.28
C THR A 63 25.78 -14.81 -13.45
N ARG A 64 26.33 -14.58 -12.25
CA ARG A 64 25.97 -13.45 -11.41
C ARG A 64 26.28 -12.11 -12.07
N GLU A 65 27.40 -12.01 -12.80
CA GLU A 65 27.79 -10.79 -13.53
C GLU A 65 26.77 -10.43 -14.62
N ASP A 66 26.28 -11.42 -15.38
CA ASP A 66 25.25 -11.22 -16.39
C ASP A 66 23.94 -10.71 -15.78
N ALA A 67 23.54 -11.29 -14.64
CA ALA A 67 22.35 -10.87 -13.91
C ALA A 67 22.48 -9.44 -13.38
N GLU A 68 23.63 -9.11 -12.78
CA GLU A 68 23.93 -7.77 -12.28
C GLU A 68 23.86 -6.74 -13.41
N LYS A 69 24.54 -6.99 -14.53
CA LYS A 69 24.51 -6.10 -15.70
C LYS A 69 23.08 -5.88 -16.21
N ALA A 70 22.27 -6.94 -16.26
CA ALA A 70 20.88 -6.85 -16.69
C ALA A 70 20.02 -6.02 -15.72
N LEU A 71 20.16 -6.21 -14.40
CA LEU A 71 19.43 -5.44 -13.39
C LEU A 71 19.86 -3.97 -13.39
N ARG A 72 21.17 -3.67 -13.49
CA ARG A 72 21.67 -2.29 -13.59
C ARG A 72 21.16 -1.57 -14.82
N THR A 73 21.00 -2.28 -15.93
CA THR A 73 20.42 -1.72 -17.16
C THR A 73 18.92 -1.45 -16.98
N SER A 74 18.19 -2.42 -16.42
CA SER A 74 16.72 -2.35 -16.27
C SER A 74 16.26 -1.31 -15.25
N PHE A 75 17.04 -1.11 -14.19
CA PHE A 75 16.75 -0.20 -13.08
C PHE A 75 17.79 0.93 -12.99
N SER A 76 18.21 1.45 -14.15
CA SER A 76 19.26 2.47 -14.26
C SER A 76 18.90 3.82 -13.64
N THR A 77 17.61 4.09 -13.42
CA THR A 77 17.11 5.29 -12.74
C THR A 77 17.10 5.18 -11.22
N TRP A 78 17.36 3.99 -10.66
CA TRP A 78 17.30 3.78 -9.22
C TRP A 78 18.52 4.36 -8.50
N ASP A 79 18.33 4.76 -7.24
CA ASP A 79 19.44 5.12 -6.37
C ASP A 79 20.45 3.96 -6.28
N SER A 80 21.73 4.30 -6.36
CA SER A 80 22.81 3.33 -6.43
C SER A 80 22.87 2.40 -5.21
N GLN A 81 22.53 2.88 -4.01
CA GLN A 81 22.52 2.06 -2.80
C GLN A 81 21.34 1.08 -2.82
N VAL A 82 20.16 1.55 -3.26
CA VAL A 82 18.98 0.70 -3.42
C VAL A 82 19.21 -0.38 -4.47
N LEU A 83 19.80 -0.03 -5.62
CA LEU A 83 20.13 -0.99 -6.67
C LEU A 83 21.16 -2.02 -6.22
N ASN A 84 22.17 -1.61 -5.44
CA ASN A 84 23.15 -2.53 -4.86
C ASN A 84 22.48 -3.51 -3.86
N LEU A 85 21.52 -3.03 -3.06
CA LEU A 85 20.72 -3.89 -2.18
C LEU A 85 19.84 -4.87 -2.99
N LEU A 86 19.23 -4.40 -4.08
CA LEU A 86 18.47 -5.26 -4.99
C LEU A 86 19.37 -6.38 -5.53
N ILE A 87 20.53 -6.06 -6.12
CA ILE A 87 21.45 -7.06 -6.70
C ILE A 87 21.93 -8.05 -5.63
N LYS A 88 22.24 -7.54 -4.42
CA LYS A 88 22.68 -8.38 -3.30
C LYS A 88 21.62 -9.40 -2.88
N HIS A 89 20.34 -9.01 -2.82
CA HIS A 89 19.29 -9.82 -2.21
C HIS A 89 18.31 -10.48 -3.18
N SER A 90 18.30 -10.06 -4.45
CA SER A 90 17.37 -10.61 -5.46
C SER A 90 17.94 -11.75 -6.28
N ILE A 91 19.26 -11.97 -6.28
CA ILE A 91 19.92 -13.02 -7.07
C ILE A 91 20.40 -14.14 -6.14
N HIS A 92 20.02 -15.38 -6.43
CA HIS A 92 20.56 -16.58 -5.77
C HIS A 92 21.13 -17.58 -6.79
N SER A 93 22.13 -18.35 -6.37
CA SER A 93 22.64 -19.48 -7.16
C SER A 93 21.61 -20.60 -7.22
N ASP A 94 21.47 -21.24 -8.38
CA ASP A 94 20.58 -22.38 -8.52
C ASP A 94 21.20 -23.60 -7.79
N LYS A 95 20.49 -24.17 -6.82
CA LYS A 95 21.01 -25.26 -5.94
C LYS A 95 21.50 -26.51 -6.68
N GLN A 96 21.25 -26.64 -7.97
CA GLN A 96 21.79 -27.74 -8.79
C GLN A 96 23.26 -27.53 -9.17
N SER A 97 23.82 -26.33 -8.97
CA SER A 97 25.21 -26.00 -9.28
C SER A 97 26.07 -25.82 -8.02
N ILE A 98 25.99 -26.73 -7.06
CA ILE A 98 26.81 -26.67 -5.81
C ILE A 98 28.33 -26.61 -6.12
N GLU A 99 28.76 -27.05 -7.30
CA GLU A 99 30.17 -27.13 -7.68
C GLU A 99 30.68 -25.95 -8.51
N MET A 100 29.85 -24.95 -8.83
CA MET A 100 30.28 -23.79 -9.62
C MET A 100 29.96 -22.48 -8.89
N GLU A 101 30.99 -21.81 -8.35
CA GLU A 101 30.85 -20.43 -7.84
C GLU A 101 30.26 -19.49 -8.90
N ASP A 102 30.63 -19.70 -10.17
CA ASP A 102 30.16 -18.95 -11.34
C ASP A 102 29.01 -19.64 -12.09
N GLY A 103 28.21 -20.44 -11.38
CA GLY A 103 27.07 -21.15 -11.94
C GLY A 103 25.87 -20.25 -12.29
N PRO A 104 24.84 -20.83 -12.92
CA PRO A 104 23.60 -20.14 -13.26
C PRO A 104 22.90 -19.59 -12.01
N VAL A 105 22.32 -18.40 -12.17
CA VAL A 105 21.63 -17.69 -11.11
C VAL A 105 20.20 -17.34 -11.50
N SER A 106 19.33 -17.26 -10.51
CA SER A 106 17.92 -16.91 -10.66
C SER A 106 17.49 -15.78 -9.73
N LEU A 107 16.38 -15.12 -10.07
CA LEU A 107 15.71 -14.21 -9.14
C LEU A 107 15.08 -14.99 -7.98
N VAL A 108 15.26 -14.50 -6.74
CA VAL A 108 14.64 -15.05 -5.51
C VAL A 108 13.12 -15.11 -5.62
N THR A 109 12.52 -14.10 -6.24
CA THR A 109 11.09 -14.11 -6.57
C THR A 109 10.91 -14.66 -7.98
N GLY A 110 10.49 -15.92 -8.07
CA GLY A 110 10.18 -16.55 -9.35
C GLY A 110 8.95 -15.96 -10.04
N ARG A 111 8.83 -16.23 -11.36
CA ARG A 111 7.69 -15.74 -12.17
C ARG A 111 6.34 -16.13 -11.60
N TYR A 112 6.22 -17.33 -11.04
CA TYR A 112 4.96 -17.80 -10.46
C TYR A 112 4.53 -16.94 -9.26
N GLN A 113 5.45 -16.67 -8.32
CA GLN A 113 5.19 -15.88 -7.12
C GLN A 113 4.80 -14.44 -7.47
N GLU A 114 5.40 -13.87 -8.51
CA GLU A 114 5.01 -12.55 -8.99
C GLU A 114 3.66 -12.57 -9.71
N LEU A 115 3.42 -13.56 -10.58
CA LEU A 115 2.20 -13.67 -11.36
C LEU A 115 0.95 -13.78 -10.48
N VAL A 116 1.03 -14.49 -9.35
CA VAL A 116 -0.11 -14.64 -8.43
C VAL A 116 -0.53 -13.34 -7.75
N ASN A 117 0.31 -12.30 -7.76
CA ASN A 117 -0.07 -10.95 -7.33
C ASN A 117 -1.05 -10.27 -8.30
N TYR A 118 -1.10 -10.71 -9.56
CA TYR A 118 -1.94 -10.10 -10.60
C TYR A 118 -3.10 -11.00 -11.03
N ILE A 119 -2.86 -12.31 -11.08
CA ILE A 119 -3.82 -13.31 -11.57
C ILE A 119 -3.99 -14.41 -10.53
N LYS A 120 -5.23 -14.74 -10.19
CA LYS A 120 -5.53 -15.83 -9.25
C LYS A 120 -5.14 -17.17 -9.88
N PRO A 121 -4.39 -18.04 -9.18
CA PRO A 121 -4.05 -19.38 -9.66
C PRO A 121 -5.27 -20.32 -9.59
N SER A 122 -6.18 -20.19 -10.55
CA SER A 122 -7.49 -20.87 -10.56
C SER A 122 -7.40 -22.40 -10.56
N PHE A 123 -6.31 -22.96 -11.11
CA PHE A 123 -6.04 -24.39 -11.15
C PHE A 123 -6.02 -25.04 -9.76
N ILE A 124 -5.67 -24.28 -8.71
CA ILE A 124 -5.67 -24.76 -7.32
C ILE A 124 -7.06 -25.21 -6.88
N ARG A 125 -8.11 -24.47 -7.30
CA ARG A 125 -9.50 -24.79 -6.91
C ARG A 125 -10.21 -25.68 -7.91
N SER A 126 -9.89 -25.53 -9.19
CA SER A 126 -10.59 -26.25 -10.27
C SER A 126 -10.02 -27.63 -10.57
N GLY A 127 -8.75 -27.88 -10.21
CA GLY A 127 -7.98 -29.04 -10.65
C GLY A 127 -7.58 -29.01 -12.14
N LYS A 128 -8.00 -28.00 -12.90
CA LYS A 128 -7.71 -27.86 -14.33
C LYS A 128 -6.59 -26.85 -14.55
N VAL A 129 -5.45 -27.32 -15.06
CA VAL A 129 -4.28 -26.45 -15.33
C VAL A 129 -4.48 -25.57 -16.57
N ASN A 130 -5.20 -26.08 -17.58
CA ASN A 130 -5.40 -25.40 -18.87
C ASN A 130 -6.88 -25.11 -19.14
N GLY A 131 -7.12 -24.16 -20.06
CA GLY A 131 -8.46 -23.87 -20.59
C GLY A 131 -9.38 -23.12 -19.62
N GLN A 132 -8.84 -22.57 -18.54
CA GLN A 132 -9.59 -21.71 -17.62
C GLN A 132 -9.49 -20.25 -18.05
N GLU A 133 -10.56 -19.50 -17.81
CA GLU A 133 -10.54 -18.05 -17.92
C GLU A 133 -9.57 -17.44 -16.90
N LEU A 134 -8.85 -16.39 -17.31
CA LEU A 134 -7.93 -15.67 -16.44
C LEU A 134 -8.71 -14.83 -15.43
N ILE A 135 -8.54 -15.12 -14.14
CA ILE A 135 -9.19 -14.36 -13.07
C ILE A 135 -8.20 -13.36 -12.50
N HIS A 136 -8.34 -12.08 -12.83
CA HIS A 136 -7.49 -11.02 -12.30
C HIS A 136 -7.80 -10.72 -10.83
N GLN A 137 -6.79 -10.27 -10.08
CA GLN A 137 -6.99 -9.76 -8.73
C GLN A 137 -7.80 -8.46 -8.77
N THR A 138 -8.78 -8.32 -7.88
CA THR A 138 -9.72 -7.18 -7.86
C THR A 138 -9.36 -6.11 -6.84
N GLY A 139 -8.38 -6.39 -5.95
CA GLY A 139 -8.00 -5.54 -4.82
C GLY A 139 -7.85 -4.05 -5.16
N PRO A 140 -7.11 -3.66 -6.21
CA PRO A 140 -6.99 -2.26 -6.63
C PRO A 140 -8.31 -1.54 -6.91
N VAL A 141 -9.27 -2.23 -7.54
CA VAL A 141 -10.59 -1.68 -7.89
C VAL A 141 -11.53 -1.73 -6.68
N ASP A 142 -11.51 -2.81 -5.91
CA ASP A 142 -12.27 -2.94 -4.67
C ASP A 142 -11.90 -1.81 -3.70
N MET A 143 -10.60 -1.59 -3.50
CA MET A 143 -10.11 -0.52 -2.63
C MET A 143 -10.47 0.86 -3.16
N TYR A 144 -10.43 1.07 -4.47
CA TYR A 144 -10.89 2.33 -5.10
C TYR A 144 -12.34 2.67 -4.73
N HIS A 145 -13.23 1.67 -4.71
CA HIS A 145 -14.60 1.86 -4.26
C HIS A 145 -14.72 2.12 -2.76
N MET A 146 -13.78 1.62 -1.96
CA MET A 146 -13.74 1.75 -0.49
C MET A 146 -12.99 2.99 0.03
N LEU A 147 -12.37 3.81 -0.82
CA LEU A 147 -11.55 4.96 -0.38
C LEU A 147 -12.27 5.92 0.59
N GLY A 148 -13.59 6.11 0.44
CA GLY A 148 -14.38 6.96 1.35
C GLY A 148 -14.59 6.37 2.76
N LEU A 149 -14.21 5.11 2.99
CA LEU A 149 -14.26 4.45 4.30
C LEU A 149 -12.97 4.62 5.11
N VAL A 150 -11.93 5.21 4.53
CA VAL A 150 -10.66 5.49 5.21
C VAL A 150 -10.88 6.44 6.39
N THR A 151 -10.46 6.04 7.59
CA THR A 151 -10.71 6.82 8.82
C THR A 151 -9.51 7.60 9.36
N CYS A 152 -8.37 7.58 8.68
CA CYS A 152 -7.15 8.25 9.13
C CYS A 152 -6.62 9.20 8.06
N SER A 153 -5.71 10.10 8.45
CA SER A 153 -5.06 11.00 7.48
C SER A 153 -4.30 10.18 6.44
N ALA A 154 -4.28 10.69 5.21
CA ALA A 154 -3.70 10.00 4.06
C ALA A 154 -2.82 10.97 3.27
N LEU A 155 -1.54 10.61 3.10
CA LEU A 155 -0.66 11.24 2.13
C LEU A 155 -0.51 10.32 0.92
N TYR A 156 -0.82 10.83 -0.26
CA TYR A 156 -0.45 10.19 -1.54
C TYR A 156 0.87 10.78 -2.04
N LEU A 157 1.93 9.98 -2.07
CA LEU A 157 3.21 10.39 -2.63
C LEU A 157 3.39 9.75 -4.02
N CYS A 158 3.38 10.56 -5.07
CA CYS A 158 3.28 10.10 -6.45
C CYS A 158 4.55 10.40 -7.25
N GLY A 159 4.91 9.52 -8.18
CA GLY A 159 5.97 9.79 -9.15
C GLY A 159 5.48 10.76 -10.22
N GLY A 160 6.26 11.79 -10.56
CA GLY A 160 5.88 12.79 -11.57
C GLY A 160 5.59 12.19 -12.95
N GLU A 161 6.34 11.14 -13.31
CA GLU A 161 6.27 10.44 -14.59
C GLU A 161 5.57 9.07 -14.47
N SER A 162 4.90 8.80 -13.33
CA SER A 162 4.20 7.53 -13.13
C SER A 162 2.95 7.44 -14.00
N THR A 163 2.85 6.36 -14.75
CA THR A 163 1.66 6.02 -15.55
C THR A 163 0.50 5.51 -14.70
N LEU A 164 0.76 5.13 -13.44
CA LEU A 164 -0.27 4.71 -12.48
C LEU A 164 -0.93 5.91 -11.78
N SER A 165 -0.17 6.98 -11.51
CA SER A 165 -0.64 8.17 -10.79
C SER A 165 -0.76 9.40 -11.70
N VAL A 166 -1.29 9.19 -12.90
CA VAL A 166 -1.67 10.29 -13.81
C VAL A 166 -2.66 11.26 -13.13
N PRO A 167 -2.70 12.55 -13.50
CA PRO A 167 -3.49 13.57 -12.79
C PRO A 167 -4.94 13.17 -12.50
N ARG A 168 -5.64 12.59 -13.49
CA ARG A 168 -7.02 12.09 -13.33
C ARG A 168 -7.15 11.09 -12.17
N VAL A 169 -6.20 10.17 -12.02
CA VAL A 169 -6.26 9.13 -10.99
C VAL A 169 -5.99 9.74 -9.62
N ARG A 170 -5.03 10.65 -9.51
CA ARG A 170 -4.74 11.37 -8.26
C ARG A 170 -5.93 12.19 -7.77
N ASP A 171 -6.57 12.92 -8.67
CA ASP A 171 -7.80 13.67 -8.37
C ASP A 171 -8.90 12.74 -7.83
N LEU A 172 -9.03 11.54 -8.40
CA LEU A 172 -9.99 10.55 -7.91
C LEU A 172 -9.61 10.04 -6.52
N TRP A 173 -8.32 9.77 -6.25
CA TRP A 173 -7.87 9.37 -4.92
C TRP A 173 -8.19 10.44 -3.87
N LEU A 174 -7.78 11.68 -4.12
CA LEU A 174 -8.02 12.79 -3.21
C LEU A 174 -9.51 12.99 -2.93
N ASN A 175 -10.33 13.10 -3.99
CA ASN A 175 -11.75 13.34 -3.86
C ASN A 175 -12.49 12.19 -3.16
N ARG A 176 -12.19 10.93 -3.52
CA ARG A 176 -12.87 9.77 -2.92
C ARG A 176 -12.43 9.54 -1.49
N THR A 177 -11.15 9.70 -1.16
CA THR A 177 -10.69 9.60 0.23
C THR A 177 -11.26 10.73 1.06
N ALA A 178 -11.25 11.97 0.56
CA ALA A 178 -11.81 13.13 1.26
C ALA A 178 -13.33 13.03 1.48
N LYS A 179 -14.06 12.36 0.57
CA LYS A 179 -15.50 12.09 0.72
C LYS A 179 -15.74 11.01 1.78
N LEU A 180 -16.24 11.41 2.95
CA LEU A 180 -16.61 10.49 4.01
C LEU A 180 -17.83 9.66 3.60
N SER A 181 -17.65 8.33 3.56
CA SER A 181 -18.74 7.36 3.38
C SER A 181 -19.20 6.77 4.72
N TYR A 182 -18.94 7.46 5.83
CA TYR A 182 -19.34 7.09 7.18
C TYR A 182 -19.62 8.33 8.04
N SER A 183 -20.34 8.14 9.15
CA SER A 183 -20.63 9.20 10.11
C SER A 183 -19.36 9.59 10.87
N LYS A 184 -18.94 10.84 10.68
CA LYS A 184 -17.79 11.44 11.35
C LYS A 184 -18.02 11.53 12.86
N GLU A 185 -17.04 11.13 13.67
CA GLU A 185 -17.13 11.33 15.12
C GLU A 185 -16.96 12.80 15.53
N PRO A 186 -17.52 13.24 16.67
CA PRO A 186 -17.27 14.56 17.24
C PRO A 186 -15.77 14.84 17.40
N GLY A 187 -15.32 15.93 16.77
CA GLY A 187 -13.92 16.35 16.80
C GLY A 187 -12.96 15.55 15.91
N GLU A 188 -13.45 14.58 15.14
CA GLU A 188 -12.62 13.84 14.17
C GLU A 188 -11.93 14.81 13.20
N THR A 189 -10.63 14.62 13.04
CA THR A 189 -9.82 15.39 12.10
C THR A 189 -9.05 14.42 11.23
N ARG A 190 -9.02 14.73 9.95
CA ARG A 190 -8.35 13.93 8.93
C ARG A 190 -7.90 14.87 7.83
N LYS A 191 -6.64 14.73 7.43
CA LYS A 191 -6.09 15.42 6.26
C LYS A 191 -5.87 14.42 5.14
N VAL A 192 -6.26 14.80 3.93
CA VAL A 192 -5.90 14.08 2.70
C VAL A 192 -5.07 15.06 1.87
N ASP A 193 -3.89 14.64 1.46
CA ASP A 193 -2.95 15.49 0.72
C ASP A 193 -2.20 14.66 -0.32
N GLU A 194 -1.67 15.32 -1.33
CA GLU A 194 -0.75 14.71 -2.28
C GLU A 194 0.58 15.45 -2.33
N ARG A 195 1.63 14.72 -2.67
CA ARG A 195 2.93 15.27 -3.05
C ARG A 195 3.44 14.52 -4.26
N ILE A 196 4.06 15.25 -5.17
CA ILE A 196 4.62 14.70 -6.41
C ILE A 196 6.14 14.84 -6.33
N VAL A 197 6.84 13.73 -6.59
CA VAL A 197 8.29 13.73 -6.74
C VAL A 197 8.59 13.85 -8.24
N PRO A 198 8.99 15.04 -8.74
CA PRO A 198 9.31 15.21 -10.17
C PRO A 198 10.45 14.29 -10.59
N ASP A 199 10.51 14.01 -11.90
CA ASP A 199 11.57 13.21 -12.54
C ASP A 199 11.70 11.77 -12.00
N THR A 200 10.63 11.24 -11.40
CA THR A 200 10.56 9.85 -10.92
C THR A 200 9.35 9.13 -11.49
N GLY A 201 9.50 7.83 -11.72
CA GLY A 201 8.43 6.95 -12.17
C GLY A 201 7.66 6.31 -11.02
N HIS A 202 7.04 5.17 -11.33
CA HIS A 202 6.30 4.36 -10.35
C HIS A 202 7.20 3.89 -9.19
N PHE A 203 8.51 3.75 -9.40
CA PHE A 203 9.47 3.29 -8.40
C PHE A 203 10.11 4.44 -7.62
N LEU A 204 9.41 5.58 -7.45
CA LEU A 204 9.91 6.75 -6.72
C LEU A 204 10.63 6.47 -5.38
N PRO A 205 10.23 5.52 -4.49
CA PRO A 205 11.01 5.30 -3.26
C PRO A 205 12.34 4.56 -3.51
N MET A 206 12.52 3.92 -4.66
CA MET A 206 13.79 3.32 -5.09
C MET A 206 14.62 4.28 -5.95
N GLU A 207 13.98 5.19 -6.68
CA GLU A 207 14.63 6.23 -7.49
C GLU A 207 15.16 7.37 -6.60
N GLU A 208 14.32 7.88 -5.69
CA GLU A 208 14.61 9.03 -4.83
C GLU A 208 14.27 8.74 -3.35
N PRO A 209 14.97 7.78 -2.71
CA PRO A 209 14.66 7.32 -1.35
C PRO A 209 14.74 8.45 -0.33
N LYS A 210 15.77 9.32 -0.42
CA LYS A 210 15.97 10.43 0.51
C LYS A 210 14.84 11.45 0.43
N LYS A 211 14.49 11.90 -0.77
CA LYS A 211 13.42 12.87 -0.99
C LYS A 211 12.06 12.32 -0.54
N CYS A 212 11.80 11.04 -0.81
CA CYS A 212 10.61 10.37 -0.28
C CYS A 212 10.61 10.37 1.25
N ALA A 213 11.72 9.98 1.89
CA ALA A 213 11.84 9.98 3.35
C ALA A 213 11.63 11.37 3.97
N ASP A 214 12.22 12.42 3.38
CA ASP A 214 12.08 13.79 3.86
C ASP A 214 10.61 14.28 3.80
N ILE A 215 9.89 13.97 2.71
CA ILE A 215 8.46 14.32 2.58
C ILE A 215 7.61 13.54 3.60
N ILE A 216 7.92 12.26 3.81
CA ILE A 216 7.21 11.41 4.76
C ILE A 216 7.44 11.90 6.19
N ALA A 217 8.68 12.25 6.54
CA ALA A 217 9.02 12.81 7.84
C ALA A 217 8.29 14.14 8.09
N ASP A 218 8.29 15.04 7.10
CA ASP A 218 7.56 16.32 7.15
C ASP A 218 6.06 16.13 7.40
N TRP A 219 5.45 15.14 6.74
CA TRP A 219 4.05 14.80 6.94
C TRP A 219 3.77 14.29 8.35
N ILE A 220 4.58 13.36 8.84
CA ILE A 220 4.41 12.76 10.17
C ILE A 220 4.56 13.82 11.27
N GLU A 221 5.52 14.72 11.14
CA GLU A 221 5.76 15.78 12.12
C GLU A 221 4.60 16.82 12.14
N LYS A 222 4.06 17.16 10.97
CA LYS A 222 3.01 18.18 10.83
C LYS A 222 1.59 17.66 10.99
N ASP A 223 1.35 16.36 10.87
CA ASP A 223 -0.01 15.81 10.95
C ASP A 223 -0.56 15.79 12.38
N LYS A 224 -1.18 16.90 12.77
CA LYS A 224 -1.90 17.04 14.04
C LYS A 224 -3.02 16.00 14.22
N CYS A 225 -3.51 15.37 13.15
CA CYS A 225 -4.54 14.33 13.26
C CYS A 225 -4.02 13.06 13.92
N ILE A 226 -2.70 12.79 13.86
CA ILE A 226 -2.05 11.71 14.61
C ILE A 226 -2.36 11.85 16.10
N ALA A 227 -2.32 13.08 16.63
CA ALA A 227 -2.64 13.35 18.03
C ALA A 227 -4.10 13.04 18.35
N TRP A 228 -5.04 13.40 17.47
CA TRP A 228 -6.46 13.06 17.66
C TRP A 228 -6.69 11.54 17.67
N ASN A 229 -6.15 10.82 16.69
CA ASN A 229 -6.26 9.37 16.60
C ASN A 229 -5.65 8.67 17.83
N CYS A 230 -4.51 9.17 18.33
CA CYS A 230 -3.90 8.72 19.58
C CYS A 230 -4.82 8.96 20.79
N CYS A 231 -5.44 10.14 20.88
CA CYS A 231 -6.32 10.52 21.99
C CYS A 231 -7.60 9.68 22.03
N VAL A 232 -8.20 9.37 20.88
CA VAL A 232 -9.40 8.51 20.80
C VAL A 232 -9.09 7.11 21.30
N GLY A 233 -7.95 6.53 20.90
CA GLY A 233 -7.50 5.23 21.40
C GLY A 233 -7.34 5.20 22.93
N LYS A 234 -6.85 6.30 23.53
CA LYS A 234 -6.74 6.45 25.00
C LYS A 234 -8.12 6.55 25.67
N ARG A 235 -9.02 7.40 25.15
CA ARG A 235 -10.38 7.56 25.69
C ARG A 235 -11.19 6.26 25.66
N GLY A 236 -11.05 5.48 24.58
CA GLY A 236 -11.69 4.17 24.47
C GLY A 236 -11.24 3.20 25.55
N LYS A 237 -9.94 3.15 25.85
CA LYS A 237 -9.41 2.34 26.96
C LYS A 237 -9.97 2.77 28.31
N THR A 238 -9.96 4.09 28.59
CA THR A 238 -10.54 4.62 29.84
C THR A 238 -12.01 4.24 30.00
N TRP A 239 -12.80 4.28 28.92
CA TRP A 239 -14.19 3.82 28.96
C TRP A 239 -14.30 2.33 29.26
N CYS A 240 -13.47 1.48 28.63
CA CYS A 240 -13.46 0.05 28.89
C CYS A 240 -13.14 -0.28 30.36
N GLU A 241 -12.27 0.50 31.00
CA GLU A 241 -11.84 0.35 32.40
C GLU A 241 -12.90 0.76 33.43
N LEU A 242 -13.95 1.51 33.05
CA LEU A 242 -15.03 1.88 33.97
C LEU A 242 -15.87 0.68 34.41
N SER A 243 -16.35 0.71 35.66
CA SER A 243 -17.35 -0.24 36.16
C SER A 243 -18.68 -0.10 35.42
N ASN A 244 -19.49 -1.16 35.38
CA ASN A 244 -20.81 -1.15 34.74
C ASN A 244 -21.71 -0.06 35.32
N ALA A 245 -21.76 0.09 36.65
CA ALA A 245 -22.53 1.15 37.32
C ALA A 245 -22.12 2.56 36.87
N SER A 246 -20.82 2.81 36.65
CA SER A 246 -20.33 4.11 36.18
C SER A 246 -20.70 4.37 34.72
N LYS A 247 -20.66 3.33 33.88
CA LYS A 247 -21.10 3.38 32.48
C LYS A 247 -22.60 3.66 32.40
N GLU A 248 -23.41 2.99 33.24
CA GLU A 248 -24.85 3.20 33.34
C GLU A 248 -25.21 4.63 33.77
N MET A 249 -24.60 5.15 34.84
CA MET A 249 -24.81 6.55 35.26
C MET A 249 -24.46 7.56 34.14
N SER A 250 -23.37 7.32 33.40
CA SER A 250 -22.99 8.16 32.26
C SER A 250 -24.02 8.09 31.13
N ALA A 251 -24.52 6.88 30.84
CA ALA A 251 -25.56 6.67 29.84
C ALA A 251 -26.89 7.34 30.23
N GLU A 252 -27.32 7.23 31.49
CA GLU A 252 -28.52 7.90 31.99
C GLU A 252 -28.41 9.43 31.89
N ALA A 253 -27.27 10.00 32.27
CA ALA A 253 -27.03 11.43 32.14
C ALA A 253 -27.10 11.88 30.67
N TRP A 254 -26.51 11.11 29.75
CA TRP A 254 -26.58 11.38 28.32
C TRP A 254 -28.00 11.27 27.78
N MET A 255 -28.76 10.24 28.17
CA MET A 255 -30.16 10.08 27.76
C MET A 255 -31.05 11.23 28.27
N LYS A 256 -30.87 11.69 29.51
CA LYS A 256 -31.57 12.88 30.04
C LYS A 256 -31.22 14.14 29.25
N TYR A 257 -29.94 14.31 28.90
CA TYR A 257 -29.51 15.40 28.02
C TYR A 257 -30.21 15.33 26.66
N LEU A 258 -30.28 14.15 26.03
CA LEU A 258 -30.97 13.99 24.74
C LEU A 258 -32.48 14.28 24.86
N GLN A 259 -33.12 13.84 25.94
CA GLN A 259 -34.54 14.16 26.21
C GLN A 259 -34.78 15.68 26.32
N SER A 260 -33.82 16.44 26.89
CA SER A 260 -33.92 17.91 26.96
C SER A 260 -33.81 18.63 25.61
N LYS A 261 -33.46 17.91 24.53
CA LYS A 261 -33.33 18.44 23.16
C LYS A 261 -34.54 18.13 22.26
N LEU A 262 -35.52 17.38 22.77
CA LEU A 262 -36.83 17.19 22.15
C LEU A 262 -37.73 18.39 22.47
#